data_AF-A0A3N0XLW3-F1
#
_entry.id   AF-A0A3N0XLW3-F1
#
_cell.length_a   1.000
_cell.length_b   1.000
_cell.length_c   1.000
_cell.angle_alpha   90.00
_cell.angle_beta   90.00
_cell.angle_gamma   90.00
#
_symmetry.space_group_name_H-M   'P 1'
#
loop_
_entity.id
_entity.type
_entity.pdbx_description
1 polymer ?
#
loop_
_entity_poly.entity_id
_entity_poly.type
_entity_poly.pdbx_seq_one_letter_code
_entity_poly.pdbx_strand_id
1 'polypeptide(L)'
;MSLLEGGEERVSQLAVGGLSTHDSGGERVNQSAVGGVSTHDGGGQRVNQSVVGGVSTHDGGGESESISGRGRVHSRWGRRECESISRGVSTHDGGGERVKQSAVGGVSTHDGGGERVNQSVVGGVSTHDGGGESESISSRGRVHSRWGGERMSQLAVGGVSTHDGGGERVSQLAVGGVSTHDGGGERVSQLAVGGVSTHDGGGERVNQSAVGGVSTHDGGGERVSQSAIGGVSTFDGEERE
;
A
#
# COMPACT_ATOMS: atom_id res chain seq x y z
N MET A 1 -5.84 29.48 -15.13
CA MET A 1 -6.39 29.35 -16.49
C MET A 1 -7.09 28.01 -16.56
N SER A 2 -8.32 27.95 -17.07
CA SER A 2 -9.04 26.72 -17.36
C SER A 2 -9.12 26.61 -18.88
N LEU A 3 -8.63 25.51 -19.45
CA LEU A 3 -8.76 25.17 -20.87
C LEU A 3 -9.62 23.91 -20.98
N LEU A 4 -10.62 23.97 -21.86
CA LEU A 4 -11.50 22.89 -22.26
C LEU A 4 -11.08 22.49 -23.68
N GLU A 5 -10.37 21.37 -23.83
CA GLU A 5 -10.05 20.80 -25.14
C GLU A 5 -10.34 19.30 -25.07
N GLY A 6 -11.15 18.81 -26.00
CA GLY A 6 -11.47 17.39 -26.15
C GLY A 6 -10.94 16.90 -27.50
N GLY A 7 -10.32 15.71 -27.47
CA GLY A 7 -9.98 14.91 -28.65
C GLY A 7 -8.52 14.99 -29.10
N GLU A 8 -7.83 13.83 -28.98
CA GLU A 8 -6.56 13.45 -29.63
C GLU A 8 -5.28 14.28 -29.36
N GLU A 9 -5.23 15.08 -28.31
CA GLU A 9 -4.09 15.99 -28.11
C GLU A 9 -3.05 15.52 -27.07
N ARG A 10 -1.78 15.54 -27.48
CA ARG A 10 -0.64 15.45 -26.56
C ARG A 10 -0.51 16.77 -25.80
N VAL A 11 -1.25 16.92 -24.71
CA VAL A 11 -1.24 18.16 -23.92
C VAL A 11 0.08 18.28 -23.15
N SER A 12 0.82 19.38 -23.34
CA SER A 12 2.01 19.71 -22.55
C SER A 12 1.87 21.11 -21.95
N GLN A 13 1.75 21.20 -20.63
CA GLN A 13 1.48 22.47 -19.93
C GLN A 13 2.55 22.79 -18.89
N LEU A 14 2.98 24.06 -18.85
CA LEU A 14 3.90 24.60 -17.86
C LEU A 14 3.21 25.77 -17.14
N ALA A 15 3.13 25.72 -15.80
CA ALA A 15 2.49 26.78 -15.01
C ALA A 15 3.32 27.19 -13.79
N VAL A 16 3.31 28.49 -13.48
CA VAL A 16 3.76 29.04 -12.20
C VAL A 16 2.52 29.59 -11.51
N GLY A 17 2.05 28.91 -10.46
CA GLY A 17 0.72 29.10 -9.86
C GLY A 17 -0.11 27.80 -9.87
N GLY A 18 -1.40 27.91 -9.55
CA GLY A 18 -2.32 26.78 -9.61
C GLY A 18 -2.68 26.40 -11.05
N LEU A 19 -2.61 25.11 -11.39
CA LEU A 19 -3.05 24.54 -12.66
C LEU A 19 -4.30 23.68 -12.42
N SER A 20 -5.36 23.91 -13.19
CA SER A 20 -6.57 23.09 -13.14
C SER A 20 -6.95 22.67 -14.56
N THR A 21 -7.04 21.37 -14.78
CA THR A 21 -7.40 20.77 -16.08
C THR A 21 -8.60 19.88 -15.95
N HIS A 22 -9.47 19.93 -16.96
CA HIS A 22 -10.62 19.05 -17.09
C HIS A 22 -10.61 18.50 -18.51
N ASP A 23 -10.31 17.21 -18.65
CA ASP A 23 -10.28 16.49 -19.92
C ASP A 23 -11.34 15.38 -19.87
N SER A 24 -11.96 15.10 -21.01
CA SER A 24 -12.87 13.98 -21.22
C SER A 24 -12.16 12.69 -21.69
N GLY A 25 -10.85 12.76 -21.93
CA GLY A 25 -9.98 11.63 -22.27
C GLY A 25 -9.04 11.97 -23.43
N GLY A 26 -7.72 11.86 -23.18
CA GLY A 26 -6.65 12.08 -24.15
C GLY A 26 -5.55 11.02 -24.09
N GLU A 27 -4.79 10.83 -25.18
CA GLU A 27 -3.73 9.80 -25.20
C GLU A 27 -2.58 10.11 -24.22
N ARG A 28 -2.16 11.39 -24.10
CA ARG A 28 -0.99 11.74 -23.28
C ARG A 28 -1.05 13.17 -22.72
N VAL A 29 -1.05 13.31 -21.40
CA VAL A 29 -0.97 14.60 -20.70
C VAL A 29 0.37 14.72 -19.97
N ASN A 30 1.14 15.77 -20.23
CA ASN A 30 2.36 16.13 -19.49
C ASN A 30 2.18 17.50 -18.82
N GLN A 31 2.27 17.56 -17.50
CA GLN A 31 2.11 18.81 -16.75
C GLN A 31 3.33 19.08 -15.87
N SER A 32 3.80 20.31 -15.89
CA SER A 32 4.86 20.78 -14.99
C SER A 32 4.40 22.06 -14.31
N ALA A 33 4.37 22.06 -12.98
CA ALA A 33 3.87 23.22 -12.23
C ALA A 33 4.68 23.52 -10.97
N VAL A 34 4.85 24.81 -10.70
CA VAL A 34 5.30 25.32 -9.39
C VAL A 34 4.07 25.95 -8.73
N GLY A 35 3.39 25.16 -7.89
CA GLY A 35 2.05 25.45 -7.37
C GLY A 35 1.21 24.17 -7.24
N GLY A 36 -0.09 24.32 -6.97
CA GLY A 36 -1.01 23.18 -6.91
C GLY A 36 -1.46 22.73 -8.31
N VAL A 37 -1.56 21.43 -8.55
CA VAL A 37 -2.18 20.86 -9.75
C VAL A 37 -3.47 20.16 -9.36
N SER A 38 -4.54 20.39 -10.12
CA SER A 38 -5.78 19.65 -10.01
C SER A 38 -6.24 19.18 -11.38
N THR A 39 -6.35 17.88 -11.56
CA THR A 39 -6.71 17.27 -12.85
C THR A 39 -7.93 16.41 -12.66
N HIS A 40 -8.92 16.60 -13.53
CA HIS A 40 -10.08 15.74 -13.64
C HIS A 40 -10.12 15.18 -15.06
N ASP A 41 -9.85 13.89 -15.21
CA ASP A 41 -9.82 13.20 -16.50
C ASP A 41 -10.95 12.15 -16.56
N GLY A 42 -11.52 11.96 -17.74
CA GLY A 42 -12.52 10.94 -18.02
C GLY A 42 -11.91 9.56 -18.34
N GLY A 43 -10.60 9.48 -18.56
CA GLY A 43 -9.87 8.23 -18.80
C GLY A 43 -8.85 8.35 -19.94
N GLY A 44 -7.71 8.99 -19.70
CA GLY A 44 -6.60 9.08 -20.66
C GLY A 44 -5.63 7.89 -20.63
N GLN A 45 -4.87 7.65 -21.71
CA GLN A 45 -3.91 6.53 -21.72
C GLN A 45 -2.71 6.79 -20.80
N ARG A 46 -2.19 8.03 -20.73
CA ARG A 46 -0.99 8.34 -19.94
C ARG A 46 -0.95 9.77 -19.40
N VAL A 47 -0.79 9.94 -18.10
CA VAL A 47 -0.56 11.26 -17.47
C VAL A 47 0.81 11.28 -16.77
N ASN A 48 1.59 12.34 -16.98
CA ASN A 48 2.87 12.56 -16.32
C ASN A 48 2.93 13.96 -15.72
N GLN A 49 3.08 14.06 -14.40
CA GLN A 49 3.10 15.33 -13.69
C GLN A 49 4.39 15.52 -12.91
N SER A 50 5.01 16.70 -13.07
CA SER A 50 6.19 17.13 -12.32
C SER A 50 5.84 18.40 -11.53
N VAL A 51 5.58 18.26 -10.22
CA VAL A 51 4.93 19.32 -9.43
C VAL A 51 5.70 19.69 -8.18
N VAL A 52 5.99 20.98 -8.02
CA VAL A 52 6.48 21.57 -6.78
C VAL A 52 5.31 22.23 -6.06
N GLY A 53 4.52 21.41 -5.38
CA GLY A 53 3.26 21.77 -4.71
C GLY A 53 2.33 20.55 -4.63
N GLY A 54 1.10 20.73 -4.16
CA GLY A 54 0.14 19.62 -4.04
C GLY A 54 -0.43 19.19 -5.39
N VAL A 55 -0.73 17.91 -5.55
CA VAL A 55 -1.46 17.37 -6.70
C VAL A 55 -2.74 16.72 -6.21
N SER A 56 -3.83 16.98 -6.89
CA SER A 56 -5.08 16.25 -6.72
C SER A 56 -5.55 15.80 -8.09
N THR A 57 -5.53 14.51 -8.35
CA THR A 57 -6.04 13.97 -9.61
C THR A 57 -7.22 13.04 -9.35
N HIS A 58 -8.22 13.14 -10.20
CA HIS A 58 -9.36 12.25 -10.24
C HIS A 58 -9.54 11.77 -11.68
N ASP A 59 -9.46 10.47 -11.89
CA ASP A 59 -9.60 9.90 -13.22
C ASP A 59 -10.55 8.70 -13.24
N GLY A 60 -11.25 8.57 -14.37
CA GLY A 60 -12.29 7.58 -14.62
C GLY A 60 -11.78 6.19 -15.01
N GLY A 61 -10.47 5.95 -15.16
CA GLY A 61 -9.94 4.61 -15.46
C GLY A 61 -8.82 4.55 -16.50
N GLY A 62 -8.00 5.58 -16.61
CA GLY A 62 -6.85 5.69 -17.48
C GLY A 62 -5.77 4.65 -17.22
N GLU A 63 -4.93 4.39 -18.23
CA GLU A 63 -4.05 3.22 -18.23
C GLU A 63 -2.79 3.39 -17.38
N SER A 64 -2.28 4.61 -17.19
CA SER A 64 -1.04 4.87 -16.45
C SER A 64 -0.87 6.32 -16.01
N GLU A 65 -0.55 6.51 -14.73
CA GLU A 65 -0.05 7.79 -14.20
C GLU A 65 1.37 7.72 -13.69
N SER A 66 2.07 8.85 -13.82
CA SER A 66 3.34 9.08 -13.14
C SER A 66 3.38 10.48 -12.54
N ILE A 67 3.37 10.57 -11.21
CA ILE A 67 3.47 11.85 -10.50
C ILE A 67 4.81 11.91 -9.76
N SER A 68 5.57 12.97 -9.99
CA SER A 68 6.80 13.26 -9.27
C SER A 68 6.77 14.68 -8.71
N GLY A 69 7.21 14.86 -7.46
CA GLY A 69 7.09 16.19 -6.86
C GLY A 69 7.47 16.37 -5.40
N ARG A 70 7.36 17.63 -4.94
CA ARG A 70 7.67 18.04 -3.54
C ARG A 70 6.45 18.38 -2.66
N GLY A 71 5.23 18.01 -3.07
CA GLY A 71 4.02 18.23 -2.27
C GLY A 71 3.33 16.97 -1.78
N ARG A 72 2.02 17.05 -1.59
CA ARG A 72 1.16 15.90 -1.28
C ARG A 72 0.37 15.54 -2.52
N VAL A 73 0.08 14.25 -2.70
CA VAL A 73 -0.75 13.79 -3.80
C VAL A 73 -1.99 13.12 -3.26
N HIS A 74 -3.12 13.45 -3.87
CA HIS A 74 -4.37 12.72 -3.74
C HIS A 74 -4.78 12.22 -5.11
N SER A 75 -5.00 10.92 -5.26
CA SER A 75 -5.22 10.28 -6.55
C SER A 75 -6.40 9.30 -6.50
N ARG A 76 -7.18 9.19 -7.58
CA ARG A 76 -8.20 8.15 -7.77
C ARG A 76 -8.09 7.58 -9.19
N TRP A 77 -7.88 6.27 -9.31
CA TRP A 77 -7.49 5.60 -10.57
C TRP A 77 -8.08 4.21 -10.75
N GLY A 78 -7.73 3.57 -11.88
CA GLY A 78 -8.15 2.21 -12.21
C GLY A 78 -7.08 1.22 -12.71
N ARG A 79 -5.89 1.58 -13.25
CA ARG A 79 -4.99 0.57 -13.90
C ARG A 79 -3.51 0.54 -13.50
N ARG A 80 -2.74 1.64 -13.56
CA ARG A 80 -1.30 1.61 -13.19
C ARG A 80 -0.83 2.93 -12.59
N GLU A 81 -0.07 2.85 -11.49
CA GLU A 81 0.42 4.03 -10.79
C GLU A 81 1.92 3.95 -10.47
N CYS A 82 2.63 5.05 -10.69
CA CYS A 82 4.02 5.25 -10.24
C CYS A 82 4.18 6.65 -9.64
N GLU A 83 4.21 6.75 -8.33
CA GLU A 83 4.35 8.03 -7.62
C GLU A 83 5.70 8.14 -6.88
N SER A 84 6.30 9.32 -6.91
CA SER A 84 7.54 9.65 -6.19
C SER A 84 7.49 11.04 -5.57
N ILE A 85 7.12 11.14 -4.29
CA ILE A 85 6.71 12.43 -3.70
C ILE A 85 7.24 12.65 -2.28
N SER A 86 7.62 13.90 -1.98
CA SER A 86 8.27 14.23 -0.70
C SER A 86 7.36 14.34 0.54
N ARG A 87 6.08 14.74 0.45
CA ARG A 87 5.29 15.07 1.67
C ARG A 87 4.16 14.10 2.01
N GLY A 88 3.79 13.20 1.12
CA GLY A 88 2.83 12.13 1.39
C GLY A 88 1.88 11.87 0.23
N VAL A 89 1.25 10.71 0.28
CA VAL A 89 0.46 10.13 -0.80
C VAL A 89 -0.85 9.61 -0.24
N SER A 90 -1.95 9.87 -0.93
CA SER A 90 -3.27 9.32 -0.62
C SER A 90 -3.92 8.87 -1.91
N THR A 91 -4.21 7.58 -2.03
CA THR A 91 -4.65 6.98 -3.28
C THR A 91 -5.88 6.12 -3.06
N HIS A 92 -6.80 6.18 -4.03
CA HIS A 92 -8.00 5.36 -4.04
C HIS A 92 -8.14 4.69 -5.41
N ASP A 93 -7.81 3.42 -5.52
CA ASP A 93 -7.93 2.64 -6.76
C ASP A 93 -9.15 1.71 -6.69
N GLY A 94 -9.80 1.49 -7.84
CA GLY A 94 -10.87 0.50 -8.01
C GLY A 94 -10.37 -0.92 -8.32
N GLY A 95 -9.07 -1.12 -8.59
CA GLY A 95 -8.46 -2.43 -8.80
C GLY A 95 -7.48 -2.46 -9.98
N GLY A 96 -6.37 -1.73 -9.86
CA GLY A 96 -5.36 -1.61 -10.91
C GLY A 96 -4.36 -2.76 -10.95
N GLU A 97 -3.79 -3.07 -12.13
CA GLU A 97 -2.78 -4.12 -12.25
C GLU A 97 -1.58 -3.86 -11.32
N ARG A 98 -1.12 -2.59 -11.21
CA ARG A 98 0.13 -2.29 -10.50
C ARG A 98 0.13 -0.92 -9.84
N VAL A 99 0.33 -0.90 -8.52
CA VAL A 99 0.54 0.32 -7.73
C VAL A 99 2.00 0.37 -7.26
N LYS A 100 2.73 1.44 -7.60
CA LYS A 100 4.09 1.71 -7.11
C LYS A 100 4.17 3.08 -6.50
N GLN A 101 4.52 3.16 -5.23
CA GLN A 101 4.59 4.44 -4.52
C GLN A 101 5.89 4.58 -3.75
N SER A 102 6.51 5.75 -3.86
CA SER A 102 7.68 6.11 -3.08
C SER A 102 7.46 7.47 -2.44
N ALA A 103 7.55 7.55 -1.11
CA ALA A 103 7.31 8.79 -0.40
C ALA A 103 8.21 9.01 0.81
N VAL A 104 8.57 10.27 1.06
CA VAL A 104 9.25 10.65 2.30
C VAL A 104 8.24 10.91 3.43
N GLY A 105 7.02 11.36 3.07
CA GLY A 105 5.89 11.47 3.99
C GLY A 105 5.17 10.15 4.22
N GLY A 106 3.96 10.22 4.79
CA GLY A 106 3.10 9.05 4.96
C GLY A 106 2.40 8.66 3.65
N VAL A 107 2.09 7.38 3.51
CA VAL A 107 1.30 6.83 2.39
C VAL A 107 0.00 6.26 2.93
N SER A 108 -1.10 6.54 2.26
CA SER A 108 -2.39 5.92 2.51
C SER A 108 -2.99 5.44 1.19
N THR A 109 -3.33 4.17 1.13
CA THR A 109 -3.81 3.53 -0.10
C THR A 109 -5.08 2.77 0.20
N HIS A 110 -6.10 2.98 -0.60
CA HIS A 110 -7.32 2.17 -0.60
C HIS A 110 -7.49 1.59 -2.01
N ASP A 111 -7.18 0.32 -2.18
CA ASP A 111 -7.28 -0.39 -3.45
C ASP A 111 -8.43 -1.40 -3.40
N GLY A 112 -9.24 -1.43 -4.46
CA GLY A 112 -10.30 -2.41 -4.65
C GLY A 112 -9.77 -3.82 -4.96
N GLY A 113 -8.51 -3.93 -5.36
CA GLY A 113 -7.81 -5.18 -5.55
C GLY A 113 -6.93 -5.16 -6.79
N GLY A 114 -5.62 -5.08 -6.61
CA GLY A 114 -4.65 -5.00 -7.69
C GLY A 114 -3.72 -6.20 -7.78
N GLU A 115 -3.20 -6.54 -8.97
CA GLU A 115 -2.29 -7.69 -9.07
C GLU A 115 -1.04 -7.47 -8.18
N ARG A 116 -0.49 -6.24 -8.17
CA ARG A 116 0.76 -5.96 -7.46
C ARG A 116 0.84 -4.57 -6.83
N VAL A 117 1.01 -4.51 -5.51
CA VAL A 117 1.29 -3.27 -4.76
C VAL A 117 2.75 -3.25 -4.27
N ASN A 118 3.47 -2.16 -4.52
CA ASN A 118 4.84 -1.96 -4.04
C ASN A 118 5.05 -0.55 -3.48
N GLN A 119 5.43 -0.46 -2.21
CA GLN A 119 5.59 0.83 -1.53
C GLN A 119 6.94 0.93 -0.83
N SER A 120 7.62 2.07 -1.01
CA SER A 120 8.90 2.39 -0.37
C SER A 120 8.83 3.76 0.30
N VAL A 121 8.73 3.77 1.63
CA VAL A 121 8.25 4.95 2.37
C VAL A 121 9.15 5.26 3.56
N VAL A 122 9.47 6.54 3.78
CA VAL A 122 10.21 6.96 4.98
C VAL A 122 9.24 7.21 6.15
N GLY A 123 8.04 7.72 5.87
CA GLY A 123 6.96 7.86 6.86
C GLY A 123 6.18 6.55 7.10
N GLY A 124 5.02 6.68 7.75
CA GLY A 124 4.10 5.55 7.98
C GLY A 124 3.31 5.17 6.73
N VAL A 125 2.85 3.93 6.70
CA VAL A 125 2.05 3.36 5.63
C VAL A 125 0.74 2.84 6.21
N SER A 126 -0.38 3.16 5.55
CA SER A 126 -1.69 2.58 5.81
C SER A 126 -2.31 2.10 4.50
N THR A 127 -2.36 0.79 4.29
CA THR A 127 -2.94 0.19 3.08
C THR A 127 -4.21 -0.57 3.43
N HIS A 128 -5.24 -0.42 2.60
CA HIS A 128 -6.43 -1.25 2.61
C HIS A 128 -6.64 -1.75 1.20
N ASP A 129 -6.37 -3.03 0.97
CA ASP A 129 -6.45 -3.67 -0.32
C ASP A 129 -7.45 -4.82 -0.27
N GLY A 130 -8.40 -4.81 -1.21
CA GLY A 130 -9.42 -5.84 -1.38
C GLY A 130 -8.89 -7.21 -1.80
N GLY A 131 -7.64 -7.30 -2.28
CA GLY A 131 -6.98 -8.55 -2.65
C GLY A 131 -6.10 -8.41 -3.89
N GLY A 132 -5.26 -9.40 -4.16
CA GLY A 132 -4.28 -9.31 -5.24
C GLY A 132 -3.28 -10.46 -5.24
N GLU A 133 -2.37 -10.49 -6.21
CA GLU A 133 -1.34 -11.54 -6.23
C GLU A 133 -0.24 -11.23 -5.20
N SER A 134 0.16 -9.96 -5.04
CA SER A 134 1.31 -9.61 -4.21
C SER A 134 1.35 -8.18 -3.70
N GLU A 135 1.56 -8.01 -2.39
CA GLU A 135 1.90 -6.75 -1.74
C GLU A 135 3.34 -6.76 -1.19
N SER A 136 4.06 -5.65 -1.38
CA SER A 136 5.42 -5.46 -0.87
C SER A 136 5.60 -4.05 -0.31
N ILE A 137 5.65 -3.90 1.02
CA ILE A 137 5.86 -2.62 1.69
C ILE A 137 7.23 -2.59 2.36
N SER A 138 7.97 -1.51 2.13
CA SER A 138 9.14 -1.13 2.92
C SER A 138 8.93 0.25 3.52
N SER A 139 8.98 0.34 4.85
CA SER A 139 8.74 1.58 5.58
C SER A 139 9.80 1.84 6.66
N ARG A 140 10.21 3.09 6.88
CA ARG A 140 10.89 3.48 8.12
C ARG A 140 9.92 3.84 9.25
N GLY A 141 8.65 4.06 8.94
CA GLY A 141 7.59 4.31 9.91
C GLY A 141 6.87 3.03 10.35
N ARG A 142 5.67 3.21 10.92
CA ARG A 142 4.74 2.11 11.20
C ARG A 142 4.01 1.73 9.91
N VAL A 143 3.77 0.44 9.71
CA VAL A 143 2.94 -0.10 8.64
C VAL A 143 1.64 -0.62 9.26
N HIS A 144 0.52 -0.20 8.70
CA HIS A 144 -0.77 -0.83 8.91
C HIS A 144 -1.30 -1.32 7.57
N SER A 145 -1.69 -2.59 7.48
CA SER A 145 -2.30 -3.15 6.27
C SER A 145 -3.57 -3.90 6.59
N ARG A 146 -4.55 -3.82 5.69
CA ARG A 146 -5.58 -4.82 5.49
C ARG A 146 -5.42 -5.39 4.10
N TRP A 147 -5.32 -6.70 4.00
CA TRP A 147 -5.00 -7.41 2.78
C TRP A 147 -5.86 -8.67 2.67
N GLY A 148 -6.17 -9.09 1.44
CA GLY A 148 -6.94 -10.31 1.18
C GLY A 148 -6.43 -11.10 -0.01
N GLY A 149 -5.15 -10.94 -0.37
CA GLY A 149 -4.55 -11.58 -1.54
C GLY A 149 -3.51 -12.65 -1.21
N GLU A 150 -2.80 -13.16 -2.22
CA GLU A 150 -2.00 -14.38 -2.09
C GLU A 150 -0.69 -14.18 -1.30
N ARG A 151 0.04 -13.08 -1.56
CA ARG A 151 1.38 -12.89 -1.00
C ARG A 151 1.58 -11.51 -0.42
N MET A 152 2.14 -11.46 0.78
CA MET A 152 2.48 -10.22 1.47
C MET A 152 3.92 -10.26 1.97
N SER A 153 4.65 -9.18 1.73
CA SER A 153 5.96 -8.93 2.34
C SER A 153 6.03 -7.52 2.92
N GLN A 154 6.26 -7.41 4.23
CA GLN A 154 6.34 -6.13 4.92
C GLN A 154 7.64 -5.99 5.70
N LEU A 155 8.30 -4.85 5.51
CA LEU A 155 9.50 -4.46 6.23
C LEU A 155 9.28 -3.10 6.88
N ALA A 156 9.38 -3.02 8.20
CA ALA A 156 9.23 -1.76 8.92
C ALA A 156 10.35 -1.55 9.95
N VAL A 157 10.87 -0.32 10.05
CA VAL A 157 11.65 0.07 11.24
C VAL A 157 10.70 0.35 12.41
N GLY A 158 9.50 0.87 12.15
CA GLY A 158 8.44 0.95 13.15
C GLY A 158 7.82 -0.42 13.46
N GLY A 159 6.56 -0.40 13.90
CA GLY A 159 5.77 -1.61 14.05
C GLY A 159 5.01 -1.98 12.77
N VAL A 160 4.58 -3.23 12.69
CA VAL A 160 3.70 -3.75 11.63
C VAL A 160 2.40 -4.20 12.28
N SER A 161 1.27 -3.80 11.69
CA SER A 161 -0.06 -4.24 12.10
C SER A 161 -0.86 -4.67 10.88
N THR A 162 -1.24 -5.93 10.84
CA THR A 162 -1.82 -6.55 9.64
C THR A 162 -3.12 -7.25 9.97
N HIS A 163 -4.13 -7.01 9.14
CA HIS A 163 -5.35 -7.81 9.11
C HIS A 163 -5.44 -8.50 7.75
N ASP A 164 -5.15 -9.79 7.72
CA ASP A 164 -5.18 -10.62 6.51
C ASP A 164 -6.47 -11.46 6.47
N GLY A 165 -7.11 -11.52 5.31
CA GLY A 165 -8.26 -12.38 5.05
C GLY A 165 -7.89 -13.84 4.80
N GLY A 166 -6.61 -14.13 4.58
CA GLY A 166 -6.06 -15.47 4.40
C GLY A 166 -5.27 -15.59 3.10
N GLY A 167 -3.94 -15.39 3.19
CA GLY A 167 -3.01 -15.47 2.07
C GLY A 167 -2.18 -16.75 2.06
N GLU A 168 -1.66 -17.14 0.90
CA GLU A 168 -0.70 -18.27 0.81
C GLU A 168 0.56 -17.98 1.62
N ARG A 169 1.09 -16.75 1.54
CA ARG A 169 2.41 -16.41 2.09
C ARG A 169 2.45 -15.01 2.69
N VAL A 170 2.65 -14.94 4.00
CA VAL A 170 2.80 -13.69 4.74
C VAL A 170 4.19 -13.63 5.36
N SER A 171 4.97 -12.61 5.01
CA SER A 171 6.29 -12.34 5.57
C SER A 171 6.35 -10.95 6.17
N GLN A 172 6.63 -10.84 7.46
CA GLN A 172 6.68 -9.56 8.16
C GLN A 172 7.95 -9.45 8.99
N LEU A 173 8.65 -8.32 8.82
CA LEU A 173 9.85 -8.00 9.58
C LEU A 173 9.75 -6.59 10.14
N ALA A 174 9.87 -6.47 11.46
CA ALA A 174 9.82 -5.19 12.15
C ALA A 174 10.97 -5.03 13.15
N VAL A 175 11.52 -3.82 13.27
CA VAL A 175 12.31 -3.48 14.46
C VAL A 175 11.39 -3.18 15.64
N GLY A 176 10.23 -2.58 15.39
CA GLY A 176 9.16 -2.49 16.39
C GLY A 176 8.50 -3.85 16.66
N GLY A 177 7.23 -3.81 17.08
CA GLY A 177 6.42 -5.02 17.24
C GLY A 177 5.71 -5.41 15.94
N VAL A 178 5.33 -6.69 15.85
CA VAL A 178 4.47 -7.24 14.81
C VAL A 178 3.15 -7.67 15.46
N SER A 179 2.03 -7.26 14.88
CA SER A 179 0.70 -7.73 15.27
C SER A 179 -0.09 -8.14 14.04
N THR A 180 -0.51 -9.40 14.00
CA THR A 180 -1.23 -9.96 12.85
C THR A 180 -2.53 -10.59 13.31
N HIS A 181 -3.61 -10.27 12.61
CA HIS A 181 -4.85 -11.03 12.64
C HIS A 181 -5.03 -11.66 11.27
N ASP A 182 -4.92 -12.97 11.19
CA ASP A 182 -4.99 -13.74 9.95
C ASP A 182 -6.23 -14.64 9.98
N GLY A 183 -6.99 -14.66 8.89
CA GLY A 183 -8.10 -15.59 8.68
C GLY A 183 -7.66 -17.03 8.45
N GLY A 184 -6.37 -17.24 8.14
CA GLY A 184 -5.75 -18.53 7.90
C GLY A 184 -4.93 -18.53 6.61
N GLY A 185 -3.69 -19.01 6.68
CA GLY A 185 -2.77 -19.00 5.54
C GLY A 185 -1.83 -20.20 5.53
N GLU A 186 -1.28 -20.55 4.35
CA GLU A 186 -0.38 -21.70 4.28
C GLU A 186 0.93 -21.44 5.04
N ARG A 187 1.50 -20.24 4.90
CA ARG A 187 2.84 -19.92 5.41
C ARG A 187 2.94 -18.51 5.95
N VAL A 188 3.00 -18.40 7.27
CA VAL A 188 3.21 -17.13 7.98
C VAL A 188 4.61 -17.11 8.60
N SER A 189 5.36 -16.04 8.35
CA SER A 189 6.70 -15.81 8.91
C SER A 189 6.82 -14.41 9.46
N GLN A 190 7.04 -14.29 10.77
CA GLN A 190 7.09 -13.02 11.47
C GLN A 190 8.36 -12.91 12.31
N LEU A 191 9.08 -11.80 12.14
CA LEU A 191 10.28 -11.51 12.91
C LEU A 191 10.22 -10.09 13.45
N ALA A 192 10.38 -9.94 14.77
CA ALA A 192 10.39 -8.64 15.43
C ALA A 192 11.57 -8.50 16.39
N VAL A 193 12.14 -7.29 16.50
CA VAL A 193 12.98 -6.98 17.69
C VAL A 193 12.08 -6.66 18.88
N GLY A 194 10.92 -6.03 18.66
CA GLY A 194 9.86 -5.90 19.66
C GLY A 194 9.19 -7.23 19.98
N GLY A 195 7.88 -7.18 20.26
CA GLY A 195 7.06 -8.39 20.43
C GLY A 195 6.38 -8.83 19.14
N VAL A 196 6.00 -10.11 19.08
CA VAL A 196 5.12 -10.66 18.05
C VAL A 196 3.81 -11.07 18.71
N SER A 197 2.69 -10.67 18.13
CA SER A 197 1.34 -11.11 18.54
C SER A 197 0.57 -11.55 17.31
N THR A 198 0.14 -12.81 17.27
CA THR A 198 -0.66 -13.33 16.17
C THR A 198 -1.96 -13.92 16.68
N HIS A 199 -3.05 -13.59 16.00
CA HIS A 199 -4.30 -14.31 16.08
C HIS A 199 -4.54 -14.93 14.71
N ASP A 200 -4.48 -16.26 14.62
CA ASP A 200 -4.58 -17.02 13.38
C ASP A 200 -5.84 -17.91 13.45
N GLY A 201 -6.67 -17.86 12.41
CA GLY A 201 -7.81 -18.76 12.24
C GLY A 201 -7.42 -20.21 11.97
N GLY A 202 -6.16 -20.46 11.61
CA GLY A 202 -5.58 -21.77 11.35
C GLY A 202 -4.76 -21.75 10.06
N GLY A 203 -3.51 -22.21 10.13
CA GLY A 203 -2.60 -22.24 8.99
C GLY A 203 -1.68 -23.46 8.98
N GLU A 204 -1.14 -23.83 7.82
CA GLU A 204 -0.28 -25.02 7.75
C GLU A 204 1.04 -24.80 8.51
N ARG A 205 1.64 -23.60 8.38
CA ARG A 205 2.98 -23.31 8.92
C ARG A 205 3.12 -21.88 9.41
N VAL A 206 3.24 -21.72 10.72
CA VAL A 206 3.49 -20.43 11.38
C VAL A 206 4.89 -20.43 12.01
N ASN A 207 5.73 -19.48 11.62
CA ASN A 207 7.04 -19.26 12.22
C ASN A 207 7.15 -17.84 12.77
N GLN A 208 7.40 -17.74 14.07
CA GLN A 208 7.49 -16.47 14.77
C GLN A 208 8.76 -16.38 15.59
N SER A 209 9.41 -15.24 15.52
CA SER A 209 10.59 -14.97 16.31
C SER A 209 10.59 -13.54 16.81
N ALA A 210 10.90 -13.37 18.09
CA ALA A 210 10.98 -12.05 18.71
C ALA A 210 12.16 -11.95 19.68
N VAL A 211 12.78 -10.76 19.79
CA VAL A 211 13.63 -10.47 20.95
C VAL A 211 12.76 -10.15 22.17
N GLY A 212 11.62 -9.47 21.98
CA GLY A 212 10.57 -9.34 22.99
C GLY A 212 9.84 -10.66 23.26
N GLY A 213 8.54 -10.57 23.53
CA GLY A 213 7.68 -11.74 23.71
C GLY A 213 7.01 -12.19 22.41
N VAL A 214 6.63 -13.46 22.34
CA VAL A 214 5.75 -14.02 21.31
C VAL A 214 4.44 -14.45 21.98
N SER A 215 3.31 -13.98 21.47
CA SER A 215 1.98 -14.49 21.82
C SER A 215 1.23 -14.96 20.58
N THR A 216 0.65 -16.14 20.64
CA THR A 216 -0.20 -16.67 19.57
C THR A 216 -1.50 -17.22 20.12
N HIS A 217 -2.57 -16.90 19.41
CA HIS A 217 -3.85 -17.56 19.52
C HIS A 217 -4.12 -18.23 18.18
N ASP A 218 -4.15 -19.56 18.14
CA ASP A 218 -4.28 -20.36 16.93
C ASP A 218 -5.57 -21.19 16.96
N GLY A 219 -6.34 -21.14 15.88
CA GLY A 219 -7.56 -21.92 15.66
C GLY A 219 -7.32 -23.40 15.32
N GLY A 220 -6.08 -23.83 15.04
CA GLY A 220 -5.75 -25.25 14.82
C GLY A 220 -4.77 -25.53 13.69
N GLY A 221 -3.65 -24.80 13.60
CA GLY A 221 -2.64 -25.00 12.56
C GLY A 221 -1.82 -26.29 12.68
N GLU A 222 -1.31 -26.79 11.54
CA GLU A 222 -0.55 -28.06 11.52
C GLU A 222 0.83 -27.93 12.18
N ARG A 223 1.49 -26.77 12.07
CA ARG A 223 2.87 -26.56 12.53
C ARG A 223 3.16 -25.13 12.98
N VAL A 224 3.24 -24.93 14.29
CA VAL A 224 3.67 -23.66 14.90
C VAL A 224 5.10 -23.76 15.44
N SER A 225 5.96 -22.81 15.08
CA SER A 225 7.33 -22.67 15.58
C SER A 225 7.54 -21.27 16.13
N GLN A 226 7.86 -21.17 17.42
CA GLN A 226 8.00 -19.91 18.12
C GLN A 226 9.32 -19.84 18.87
N SER A 227 9.96 -18.68 18.83
CA SER A 227 11.17 -18.40 19.60
C SER A 227 11.13 -16.97 20.13
N ALA A 228 11.30 -16.81 21.44
CA ALA A 228 11.38 -15.48 22.04
C ALA A 228 12.34 -15.44 23.22
N ILE A 229 13.02 -14.31 23.40
CA ILE A 229 13.82 -14.09 24.63
C ILE A 229 12.90 -13.62 25.77
N GLY A 230 11.90 -12.79 25.48
CA GLY A 230 10.96 -12.24 26.46
C GLY A 230 9.82 -13.18 26.89
N GLY A 231 9.78 -14.42 26.37
CA GLY A 231 8.76 -15.43 26.69
C GLY A 231 7.82 -15.75 25.52
N VAL A 232 7.28 -16.97 25.52
CA VAL A 232 6.35 -17.49 24.52
C VAL A 232 5.04 -17.85 25.22
N SER A 233 3.91 -17.50 24.63
CA SER A 233 2.57 -17.85 25.11
C SER A 233 1.70 -18.28 23.93
N THR A 234 1.06 -19.44 24.05
CA THR A 234 0.27 -20.03 22.97
C THR A 234 -1.06 -20.51 23.54
N PHE A 235 -2.14 -20.13 22.86
CA PHE A 235 -3.50 -20.56 23.15
C PHE A 235 -4.05 -21.24 21.91
N ASP A 236 -4.27 -22.54 22.00
CA ASP A 236 -4.83 -23.34 20.91
C ASP A 236 -6.33 -23.53 21.16
N GLY A 237 -7.14 -23.18 20.16
CA GLY A 237 -8.60 -23.17 20.22
C GLY A 237 -9.27 -24.53 20.07
N GLU A 238 -8.57 -25.66 20.28
CA GLU A 238 -9.18 -26.99 20.19
C GLU A 238 -10.37 -27.09 21.17
N GLU A 239 -11.57 -27.02 20.60
CA GLU A 239 -12.83 -27.33 21.28
C GLU A 239 -12.81 -28.84 21.57
N ARG A 240 -12.61 -29.19 22.84
CA ARG A 240 -12.83 -30.56 23.31
C ARG A 240 -14.33 -30.83 23.31
N GLU A 241 -14.85 -31.43 22.23
CA GLU A 241 -16.09 -32.23 22.27
C GLU A 241 -15.79 -33.74 22.38
#